data_AF-A0A1R1AL89-F1
#
_entry.id   AF-A0A1R1AL89-F1
#
_cell.length_a   1.000
_cell.length_b   1.000
_cell.length_c   1.000
_cell.angle_alpha   90.00
_cell.angle_beta   90.00
_cell.angle_gamma   90.00
#
_symmetry.space_group_name_H-M   'P 1'
#
loop_
_entity.id
_entity.type
_entity.pdbx_description
1 polymer ?
#
loop_
_entity_poly.entity_id
_entity_poly.type
_entity_poly.pdbx_seq_one_letter_code
_entity_poly.pdbx_strand_id
1 'polypeptide(L)' 'MSFYFKLRTYLGRDVEVILSNGDVVAGVLLTVGFSYIVVRTLSVPGYGGTEDVLIRLRVIEYVRIL' A
#
# COMPACT_ATOMS: atom_id res chain seq x y z
N MET A 1 14.26 -5.66 12.94
CA MET A 1 13.53 -6.17 11.76
C MET A 1 13.32 -5.01 10.81
N SER A 2 13.72 -5.09 9.54
CA SER A 2 13.52 -3.98 8.63
C SER A 2 12.05 -3.87 8.19
N PHE A 3 11.54 -2.64 8.06
CA PHE A 3 10.16 -2.34 7.66
C PHE A 3 9.72 -3.11 6.41
N TYR A 4 10.61 -3.23 5.40
CA TYR A 4 10.34 -3.98 4.17
C TYR A 4 10.13 -5.49 4.41
N PHE A 5 10.88 -6.10 5.33
CA PHE A 5 10.74 -7.52 5.63
C PHE A 5 9.41 -7.80 6.30
N LYS A 6 8.98 -6.89 7.17
CA LYS A 6 7.68 -6.97 7.84
C LYS A 6 6.54 -6.76 6.84
N LEU A 7 6.63 -5.80 5.93
CA LEU A 7 5.62 -5.63 4.86
C LEU A 7 5.48 -6.85 3.96
N ARG A 8 6.59 -7.54 3.65
CA ARG A 8 6.55 -8.77 2.86
C ARG A 8 5.74 -9.89 3.49
N THR A 9 5.61 -9.94 4.82
CA THR A 9 4.77 -10.96 5.47
C THR A 9 3.27 -10.68 5.32
N TYR A 10 2.89 -9.50 4.83
CA TYR A 10 1.51 -9.07 4.64
C TYR A 10 1.13 -8.95 3.16
N LEU A 11 1.91 -9.54 2.25
CA LEU A 11 1.53 -9.65 0.84
C LEU A 11 0.19 -10.39 0.72
N GLY A 12 -0.71 -9.85 -0.11
CA GLY A 12 -2.06 -10.35 -0.32
C GLY A 12 -3.06 -9.94 0.76
N ARG A 13 -2.68 -9.12 1.76
CA ARG A 13 -3.62 -8.55 2.73
C ARG A 13 -4.08 -7.16 2.35
N ASP A 14 -5.27 -6.81 2.83
CA ASP A 14 -5.79 -5.45 2.83
C ASP A 14 -4.96 -4.56 3.77
N VAL A 15 -4.50 -3.45 3.21
CA VAL A 15 -3.68 -2.46 3.89
C VAL A 15 -4.19 -1.07 3.55
N GLU A 16 -4.05 -0.17 4.51
CA GLU A 16 -4.20 1.27 4.30
C GLU A 16 -2.80 1.88 4.37
N VAL A 17 -2.35 2.47 3.28
CA VAL A 17 -1.08 3.17 3.20
C VAL A 17 -1.35 4.65 3.37
N ILE A 18 -0.80 5.23 4.45
CA ILE A 18 -0.89 6.66 4.71
C ILE A 18 0.38 7.29 4.16
N LEU A 19 0.20 8.20 3.21
CA LEU A 19 1.26 8.95 2.57
C LEU A 19 1.59 10.21 3.39
N SER A 20 2.84 10.68 3.30
CA SER A 20 3.32 11.85 4.05
C SER A 20 2.63 13.16 3.66
N ASN A 21 1.88 13.19 2.56
CA ASN A 21 1.05 14.32 2.15
C ASN A 21 -0.37 14.28 2.77
N GLY A 22 -0.69 13.24 3.56
CA GLY A 22 -2.00 13.02 4.16
C GLY A 22 -2.96 12.19 3.32
N ASP A 23 -2.56 11.78 2.10
CA ASP A 23 -3.37 10.91 1.25
C ASP A 23 -3.40 9.49 1.82
N VAL A 24 -4.56 8.85 1.74
CA VAL A 24 -4.76 7.47 2.18
C VAL A 24 -5.07 6.59 0.98
N VAL A 25 -4.23 5.56 0.79
CA VAL A 25 -4.40 4.56 -0.26
C VAL A 25 -4.78 3.23 0.39
N ALA A 26 -6.07 2.90 0.34
CA ALA A 26 -6.58 1.62 0.82
C ALA A 26 -6.61 0.59 -0.32
N GLY A 27 -6.14 -0.63 -0.05
CA GLY A 27 -6.15 -1.69 -1.04
C GLY A 27 -5.35 -2.92 -0.63
N VAL A 28 -5.17 -3.84 -1.57
CA VAL A 28 -4.45 -5.09 -1.33
C VAL A 28 -2.97 -4.91 -1.64
N LEU A 29 -2.10 -5.27 -0.70
CA LEU A 29 -0.66 -5.24 -0.91
C LEU A 29 -0.22 -6.35 -1.86
N LEU A 30 0.12 -6.02 -3.11
CA LEU A 30 0.51 -7.02 -4.11
C LEU A 30 2.01 -7.32 -4.10
N THR A 31 2.85 -6.30 -3.93
CA THR A 31 4.31 -6.46 -4.05
C THR A 31 5.03 -5.49 -3.14
N VAL A 32 6.15 -5.93 -2.57
CA VAL A 32 7.04 -5.12 -1.74
C VAL A 32 8.46 -5.23 -2.28
N GLY A 33 8.86 -4.18 -3.01
CA GLY A 33 10.22 -3.95 -3.45
C GLY A 33 11.09 -3.34 -2.36
N PHE A 34 12.36 -3.10 -2.68
CA PHE A 34 13.31 -2.49 -1.73
C PHE A 34 13.04 -1.00 -1.50
N SER A 35 12.51 -0.29 -2.51
CA SER A 35 12.25 1.16 -2.48
C SER A 35 10.81 1.55 -2.82
N TYR A 36 9.96 0.57 -3.13
CA TYR A 36 8.57 0.77 -3.51
C TYR A 36 7.68 -0.39 -3.04
N ILE A 37 6.39 -0.13 -2.96
CA ILE A 37 5.34 -1.13 -2.81
C ILE A 37 4.33 -0.96 -3.93
N VAL A 38 3.64 -2.05 -4.26
CA VAL A 38 2.51 -2.04 -5.20
C VAL A 38 1.27 -2.42 -4.41
N VAL A 39 0.28 -1.53 -4.42
CA VAL A 39 -1.01 -1.74 -3.78
C VAL A 39 -2.07 -1.68 -4.85
N ARG A 40 -2.92 -2.71 -4.91
CA ARG A 40 -4.11 -2.70 -5.76
C ARG A 40 -5.22 -2.00 -5.01
N THR A 41 -5.59 -0.80 -5.45
CA THR A 41 -6.64 -0.03 -4.80
C THR A 41 -7.98 -0.70 -5.03
N LEU A 42 -8.72 -0.90 -3.94
CA LEU A 42 -10.11 -1.29 -3.99
C LEU A 42 -10.92 0.00 -3.86
N SER A 43 -11.23 0.62 -5.00
CA SER A 43 -12.07 1.82 -5.03
C SER A 43 -13.40 1.55 -4.32
N VAL A 44 -13.71 2.32 -3.28
CA VAL A 44 -15.04 2.37 -2.66
C VAL A 44 -15.54 3.82 -2.68
N PRO A 45 -16.76 4.14 -3.15
CA PRO A 45 -17.60 3.49 -4.15
C PRO A 45 -17.74 4.37 -5.42
N GLY A 46 -17.81 3.76 -6.62
CA GLY A 46 -18.55 4.39 -7.71
C GLY A 46 -18.07 4.16 -9.15
N TYR A 47 -16.82 4.47 -9.51
CA TYR A 47 -16.49 4.65 -10.94
C TYR A 47 -15.04 4.35 -11.37
N GLY A 48 -14.21 3.73 -10.53
CA GLY A 48 -12.80 3.45 -10.87
C GLY A 48 -12.50 1.96 -10.78
N GLY A 49 -12.00 1.36 -11.86
CA GLY A 49 -11.53 -0.02 -11.88
C GLY A 49 -10.43 -0.28 -10.85
N THR A 50 -10.10 -1.54 -10.62
CA THR A 50 -8.93 -1.91 -9.81
C THR A 50 -7.67 -1.38 -10.45
N GLU A 51 -6.99 -0.44 -9.79
CA GLU A 51 -5.73 0.12 -10.29
C GLU A 51 -4.56 -0.35 -9.42
N ASP A 52 -3.47 -0.74 -10.09
CA ASP A 52 -2.22 -1.10 -9.42
C ASP A 52 -1.40 0.18 -9.21
N VAL A 53 -1.36 0.65 -7.97
CA VAL A 53 -0.66 1.87 -7.58
C VAL A 53 0.72 1.54 -7.04
N LEU A 54 1.75 2.09 -7.69
CA LEU A 54 3.14 1.99 -7.21
C LEU A 54 3.45 3.16 -6.29
N ILE A 55 3.73 2.87 -5.03
CA ILE A 55 4.04 3.86 -3.99
C ILE A 55 5.50 3.72 -3.58
N ARG A 56 6.24 4.83 -3.53
CA ARG A 56 7.62 4.83 -3.04
C ARG A 56 7.65 4.77 -1.52
N LEU A 57 8.51 3.92 -0.97
CA LEU A 57 8.67 3.77 0.49
C LEU A 57 9.01 5.08 1.21
N ARG A 58 9.67 6.03 0.54
CA ARG A 58 10.03 7.34 1.12
C ARG A 58 8.85 8.27 1.37
N VAL A 59 7.74 8.08 0.66
CA VAL A 59 6.54 8.94 0.82
C VAL A 59 5.50 8.29 1.73
N ILE A 60 5.79 7.12 2.28
CA ILE A 60 4.90 6.42 3.20
C ILE A 60 5.24 6.90 4.61
N GLU A 61 4.24 7.43 5.29
CA GLU A 61 4.37 7.81 6.70
C GLU A 61 4.23 6.58 7.58
N TYR A 62 3.13 5.84 7.39
CA TYR A 62 2.92 4.54 8.02
C TYR A 62 1.94 3.69 7.21
N VAL A 63 1.94 2.39 7.50
CA VAL A 63 1.01 1.42 6.90
C VAL A 63 0.19 0.80 8.00
N ARG A 64 -1.12 0.83 7.86
CA ARG A 64 -2.07 0.15 8.71
C ARG A 64 -2.51 -1.14 8.03
N ILE A 65 -2.55 -2.22 8.79
CA ILE A 65 -2.96 -3.54 8.32
C ILE A 65 -4.36 -3.78 8.87
N LEU A 66 -5.28 -4.21 8.00
CA LEU A 66 -6.66 -4.55 8.35
C LEU A 66 -6.82 -6.05 8.66
#